data_AF-A0A397VUC0-F1
#
_entry.id   AF-A0A397VUC0-F1
#
_cell.length_a   1.000
_cell.length_b   1.000
_cell.length_c   1.000
_cell.angle_alpha   90.00
_cell.angle_beta   90.00
_cell.angle_gamma   90.00
#
_symmetry.space_group_name_H-M   'P 1'
#
loop_
_entity.id
_entity.type
_entity.pdbx_description
1 polymer ?
#
loop_
_entity_poly.entity_id
_entity_poly.type
_entity_poly.pdbx_seq_one_letter_code
_entity_poly.pdbx_strand_id
1 'polypeptide(L)'
;MITLHNRAIAYILLNRLEEALADVNRLLESDPNHATALNTRGEIYRQMGRHKESLSDLNKSFGIKSYNTDMTYLRFGTCPNCKEYNTGFLYCHSCDSQLCQKWTSGNFEIDKFIKNAQINSKYYHKVIEFIPFNKLENIKQIGQGGFSTVYSATWIDGKRLYKYDINLLNCYCLANHSQ
;
A
#
# COMPACT_ATOMS: atom_id res chain seq x y z
N MET A 1 10.02 -3.69 -21.11
CA MET A 1 8.68 -3.57 -20.48
C MET A 1 8.41 -2.16 -19.95
N ILE A 2 9.19 -1.62 -18.99
CA ILE A 2 9.00 -0.27 -18.40
C ILE A 2 9.02 0.85 -19.47
N THR A 3 9.87 0.74 -20.50
CA THR A 3 10.04 1.75 -21.54
C THR A 3 8.81 1.94 -22.44
N LEU A 4 8.09 0.86 -22.78
CA LEU A 4 6.91 0.92 -23.65
C LEU A 4 5.72 1.56 -22.94
N HIS A 5 5.50 1.20 -21.67
CA HIS A 5 4.42 1.77 -20.87
C HIS A 5 4.62 3.28 -20.67
N ASN A 6 5.82 3.71 -20.26
CA ASN A 6 6.11 5.13 -20.05
C ASN A 6 5.98 5.94 -21.35
N ARG A 7 6.39 5.35 -22.49
CA ARG A 7 6.23 5.98 -23.81
C ARG A 7 4.76 6.09 -24.24
N ALA A 8 3.96 5.05 -23.99
CA ALA A 8 2.52 5.11 -24.25
C ALA A 8 1.83 6.22 -23.42
N ILE A 9 2.19 6.38 -22.14
CA ILE A 9 1.68 7.48 -21.31
C ILE A 9 2.06 8.85 -21.90
N ALA A 10 3.30 9.02 -22.35
CA ALA A 10 3.72 10.26 -23.01
C ALA A 10 2.91 10.54 -24.28
N TYR A 11 2.61 9.52 -25.08
CA TYR A 11 1.75 9.67 -26.26
C TYR A 11 0.30 10.01 -25.90
N ILE A 12 -0.27 9.43 -24.84
CA ILE A 12 -1.60 9.81 -24.34
C ILE A 12 -1.64 11.30 -23.96
N LEU A 13 -0.61 11.79 -23.25
CA LEU A 13 -0.53 13.21 -22.85
C LEU A 13 -0.41 14.15 -24.07
N LEU A 14 0.17 13.67 -25.16
CA LEU A 14 0.26 14.38 -26.44
C LEU A 14 -0.96 14.16 -27.35
N ASN A 15 -2.01 13.49 -26.86
CA ASN A 15 -3.21 13.10 -27.61
C ASN A 15 -2.92 12.25 -28.87
N ARG A 16 -1.81 11.50 -28.85
CA ARG A 16 -1.36 10.58 -29.91
C ARG A 16 -1.82 9.16 -29.59
N LEU A 17 -3.13 8.96 -29.63
CA LEU A 17 -3.77 7.79 -29.06
C LEU A 17 -3.48 6.49 -29.83
N GLU A 18 -3.28 6.54 -31.14
CA GLU A 18 -2.94 5.36 -31.96
C GLU A 18 -1.53 4.84 -31.66
N GLU A 19 -0.55 5.73 -31.52
CA GLU A 19 0.81 5.33 -31.13
C GLU A 19 0.86 4.79 -29.70
N ALA A 20 0.10 5.40 -28.78
CA ALA A 20 -0.07 4.87 -27.43
C ALA A 20 -0.67 3.46 -27.45
N LEU A 21 -1.72 3.25 -28.26
CA LEU A 21 -2.39 1.97 -28.40
C LEU A 21 -1.46 0.89 -28.93
N ALA A 22 -0.65 1.21 -29.93
CA ALA A 22 0.33 0.27 -30.51
C ALA A 22 1.37 -0.19 -29.48
N ASP A 23 1.89 0.73 -28.67
CA ASP A 23 2.87 0.39 -27.62
C ASP A 23 2.25 -0.45 -26.49
N VAL A 24 1.00 -0.15 -26.10
CA VAL A 24 0.29 -0.95 -25.09
C VAL A 24 -0.08 -2.33 -25.62
N ASN A 25 -0.44 -2.47 -26.90
CA ASN A 25 -0.70 -3.76 -27.52
C ASN A 25 0.53 -4.66 -27.53
N ARG A 26 1.72 -4.14 -27.89
CA ARG A 26 2.98 -4.89 -27.80
C ARG A 26 3.28 -5.36 -26.38
N LEU A 27 2.92 -4.56 -25.38
CA LEU A 27 3.10 -4.94 -23.98
C LEU A 27 2.17 -6.10 -23.59
N LEU A 28 0.94 -6.10 -24.12
CA LEU A 28 -0.05 -7.16 -23.90
C LEU A 28 0.18 -8.42 -24.75
N GLU A 29 0.90 -8.32 -25.87
CA GLU A 29 1.39 -9.50 -26.61
C GLU A 29 2.39 -10.30 -25.77
N SER A 30 3.25 -9.60 -25.02
CA SER A 30 4.23 -10.22 -24.13
C SER A 30 3.60 -10.71 -22.82
N ASP A 31 2.66 -9.96 -22.24
CA ASP A 31 1.93 -10.34 -21.03
C ASP A 31 0.44 -9.97 -21.16
N PRO A 32 -0.41 -10.91 -21.63
CA PRO A 32 -1.83 -10.68 -21.85
C PRO A 32 -2.64 -10.35 -20.58
N ASN A 33 -2.06 -10.57 -19.41
CA ASN A 33 -2.68 -10.36 -18.11
C ASN A 33 -1.99 -9.23 -17.32
N HIS A 34 -1.18 -8.39 -17.97
CA HIS A 34 -0.60 -7.23 -17.34
C HIS A 34 -1.69 -6.20 -16.98
N ALA A 35 -2.15 -6.20 -15.74
CA ALA A 35 -3.30 -5.39 -15.29
C ALA A 35 -3.15 -3.88 -15.60
N THR A 36 -1.97 -3.29 -15.35
CA THR A 36 -1.73 -1.86 -15.66
C THR A 36 -1.86 -1.56 -17.15
N ALA A 37 -1.43 -2.47 -18.03
CA ALA A 37 -1.48 -2.29 -19.47
C ALA A 37 -2.91 -2.38 -20.00
N LEU A 38 -3.68 -3.36 -19.52
CA LEU A 38 -5.11 -3.46 -19.78
C LEU A 38 -5.84 -2.17 -19.32
N ASN A 39 -5.50 -1.66 -18.14
CA ASN A 39 -6.06 -0.39 -17.66
C ASN A 39 -5.75 0.79 -18.58
N THR A 40 -4.49 0.92 -19.02
CA THR A 40 -4.06 1.99 -19.92
C THR A 40 -4.73 1.87 -21.29
N ARG A 41 -4.86 0.65 -21.84
CA ARG A 41 -5.58 0.45 -23.10
C ARG A 41 -7.07 0.78 -22.97
N GLY A 42 -7.67 0.43 -21.85
CA GLY A 42 -9.04 0.81 -21.52
C GLY A 42 -9.27 2.32 -21.53
N GLU A 43 -8.34 3.10 -20.97
CA GLU A 43 -8.40 4.57 -21.01
C GLU A 43 -8.22 5.13 -22.42
N ILE A 44 -7.29 4.57 -23.21
CA ILE A 44 -7.10 4.97 -24.62
C ILE A 44 -8.39 4.74 -25.40
N TYR A 45 -9.01 3.56 -25.27
CA TYR A 45 -10.29 3.26 -25.91
C TYR A 45 -11.41 4.19 -25.45
N ARG A 46 -11.45 4.57 -24.16
CA ARG A 46 -12.42 5.55 -23.66
C ARG A 46 -12.26 6.91 -24.34
N GLN A 47 -11.03 7.38 -24.52
CA GLN A 47 -10.74 8.65 -25.21
C GLN A 47 -11.06 8.60 -26.71
N MET A 48 -10.96 7.43 -27.33
CA MET A 48 -11.36 7.19 -28.73
C MET A 48 -12.88 6.99 -28.91
N GLY A 49 -13.69 6.99 -27.85
CA GLY A 49 -15.13 6.69 -27.90
C GLY A 49 -15.46 5.19 -28.03
N ARG A 50 -14.46 4.32 -27.92
CA ARG A 50 -14.59 2.84 -28.02
C ARG A 50 -14.96 2.25 -26.66
N HIS A 51 -16.16 2.57 -26.20
CA HIS A 51 -16.59 2.27 -24.83
C HIS A 51 -16.70 0.78 -24.51
N LYS A 52 -17.06 -0.07 -25.48
CA LYS A 52 -17.20 -1.53 -25.26
C LYS A 52 -15.85 -2.19 -24.99
N GLU A 53 -14.86 -1.88 -25.81
CA GLU A 53 -13.49 -2.38 -25.64
C GLU A 53 -12.85 -1.83 -24.37
N SER A 54 -13.09 -0.55 -24.07
CA SER A 54 -12.69 0.07 -22.81
C SER A 54 -13.21 -0.70 -21.59
N LEU A 55 -14.52 -0.96 -21.55
CA LEU A 55 -15.15 -1.69 -20.45
C LEU A 55 -14.59 -3.11 -20.31
N SER A 56 -14.36 -3.79 -21.43
CA SER A 56 -13.79 -5.15 -21.43
C SER A 56 -12.40 -5.18 -20.78
N ASP A 57 -11.49 -4.29 -21.21
CA ASP A 57 -10.13 -4.23 -20.69
C ASP A 57 -10.09 -3.76 -19.23
N LEU A 58 -10.93 -2.80 -18.84
CA LEU A 58 -11.02 -2.33 -17.46
C LEU A 58 -11.55 -3.42 -16.52
N ASN A 59 -12.58 -4.18 -16.94
CA ASN A 59 -13.09 -5.31 -16.16
C ASN A 59 -12.05 -6.42 -16.02
N LYS A 60 -11.31 -6.73 -17.10
CA LYS A 60 -10.23 -7.73 -17.05
C LYS A 60 -9.09 -7.28 -16.12
N SER A 61 -8.66 -6.03 -16.23
CA SER A 61 -7.66 -5.40 -15.34
C SER A 61 -8.09 -5.47 -13.88
N PHE A 62 -9.34 -5.10 -13.59
CA PHE A 62 -9.91 -5.14 -12.25
C PHE A 62 -9.96 -6.56 -11.70
N GLY A 63 -10.43 -7.54 -12.49
CA GLY A 63 -10.46 -8.94 -12.11
C GLY A 63 -9.08 -9.50 -11.76
N ILE A 64 -8.03 -9.13 -12.52
CA ILE A 64 -6.64 -9.54 -12.23
C ILE A 64 -6.11 -8.87 -10.95
N LYS A 65 -6.38 -7.57 -10.76
CA LYS A 65 -6.01 -6.89 -9.52
C LYS A 65 -6.72 -7.47 -8.31
N SER A 66 -8.02 -7.76 -8.43
CA SER A 66 -8.79 -8.45 -7.39
C SER A 66 -8.19 -9.82 -7.13
N TYR A 67 -8.01 -10.66 -8.14
CA TYR A 67 -7.42 -11.99 -8.00
C TYR A 67 -6.02 -11.96 -7.35
N ASN A 68 -5.14 -11.02 -7.72
CA ASN A 68 -3.83 -10.87 -7.08
C ASN A 68 -3.96 -10.39 -5.63
N THR A 69 -4.93 -9.53 -5.34
CA THR A 69 -5.24 -9.05 -3.99
C THR A 69 -5.83 -10.19 -3.14
N ASP A 70 -6.73 -10.98 -3.70
CA ASP A 70 -7.34 -12.18 -3.13
C ASP A 70 -6.31 -13.30 -2.95
N MET A 71 -5.38 -13.49 -3.88
CA MET A 71 -4.25 -14.42 -3.75
C MET A 71 -3.29 -13.95 -2.64
N THR A 72 -3.07 -12.64 -2.52
CA THR A 72 -2.29 -12.05 -1.42
C THR A 72 -2.99 -12.30 -0.08
N TYR A 73 -4.32 -12.17 -0.03
CA TYR A 73 -5.15 -12.47 1.14
C TYR A 73 -5.20 -13.97 1.49
N LEU A 74 -5.33 -14.85 0.48
CA LEU A 74 -5.28 -16.31 0.63
C LEU A 74 -3.89 -16.77 1.10
N ARG A 75 -2.82 -16.13 0.64
CA ARG A 75 -1.43 -16.44 1.02
C ARG A 75 -1.17 -16.20 2.51
N PHE A 76 -1.81 -15.20 3.11
CA PHE A 76 -1.59 -14.83 4.52
C PHE A 76 -2.53 -15.56 5.49
N GLY A 77 -3.42 -16.41 4.97
CA GLY A 77 -4.40 -17.15 5.75
C GLY A 77 -5.50 -16.26 6.31
N THR A 78 -6.31 -16.84 7.19
CA THR A 78 -7.41 -16.16 7.86
C THR A 78 -7.06 -15.82 9.30
N CYS A 79 -7.66 -14.77 9.82
CA CYS A 79 -7.53 -14.38 11.21
C CYS A 79 -8.26 -15.39 12.11
N PRO A 80 -7.62 -15.94 13.16
CA PRO A 80 -8.29 -16.87 14.07
C PRO A 80 -9.42 -16.21 14.86
N ASN A 81 -9.32 -14.89 15.11
CA ASN A 81 -10.28 -14.13 15.91
C ASN A 81 -11.54 -13.74 15.11
N CYS A 82 -11.41 -13.01 13.99
CA CYS A 82 -12.56 -12.51 13.24
C CYS A 82 -12.90 -13.31 11.96
N LYS A 83 -12.09 -14.31 11.59
CA LYS A 83 -12.23 -15.15 10.38
C LYS A 83 -12.12 -14.42 9.04
N GLU A 84 -11.80 -13.13 9.03
CA GLU A 84 -11.46 -12.38 7.81
C GLU A 84 -10.07 -12.79 7.29
N TYR A 85 -9.81 -12.51 6.00
CA TYR A 85 -8.48 -12.71 5.44
C TYR A 85 -7.44 -11.76 6.03
N ASN A 86 -6.24 -12.27 6.26
CA ASN A 86 -5.12 -11.47 6.73
C ASN A 86 -4.57 -10.59 5.59
N THR A 87 -4.20 -9.35 5.92
CA THR A 87 -3.66 -8.37 4.95
C THR A 87 -2.13 -8.25 5.01
N GLY A 88 -1.51 -9.16 5.75
CA GLY A 88 -0.07 -9.42 5.88
C GLY A 88 0.14 -10.77 6.57
N PHE A 89 1.36 -11.31 6.59
CA PHE A 89 1.63 -12.58 7.27
C PHE A 89 1.18 -12.51 8.73
N LEU A 90 0.13 -13.27 9.08
CA LEU A 90 -0.53 -13.27 10.39
C LEU A 90 -1.09 -11.92 10.86
N TYR A 91 -1.16 -10.91 9.99
CA TYR A 91 -1.71 -9.59 10.29
C TYR A 91 -3.14 -9.45 9.80
N CYS A 92 -4.07 -9.29 10.72
CA CYS A 92 -5.47 -9.00 10.45
C CYS A 92 -5.71 -7.49 10.53
N HIS A 93 -6.08 -6.87 9.41
CA HIS A 93 -6.39 -5.44 9.38
C HIS A 93 -7.44 -5.05 10.42
N SER A 94 -8.54 -5.79 10.52
CA SER A 94 -9.65 -5.46 11.42
C SER A 94 -9.26 -5.57 12.91
N CYS A 95 -8.63 -6.68 13.31
CA CYS A 95 -8.26 -6.90 14.71
C CYS A 95 -7.03 -6.11 15.14
N ASP A 96 -5.97 -6.10 14.32
CA ASP A 96 -4.70 -5.51 14.72
C ASP A 96 -4.74 -3.98 14.65
N SER A 97 -5.44 -3.39 13.67
CA SER A 97 -5.56 -1.91 13.60
C SER A 97 -6.21 -1.29 14.83
N GLN A 98 -7.09 -2.03 15.52
CA GLN A 98 -7.72 -1.59 16.77
C GLN A 98 -6.77 -1.73 17.96
N LEU A 99 -6.03 -2.84 18.04
CA LEU A 99 -5.03 -3.07 19.08
C LEU A 99 -3.92 -2.01 19.07
N CYS A 100 -3.51 -1.56 17.87
CA CYS A 100 -2.45 -0.58 17.69
C CYS A 100 -2.87 0.87 18.04
N GLN A 101 -4.07 1.10 18.61
CA GLN A 101 -4.55 2.41 19.05
C GLN A 101 -4.38 2.67 20.56
N LYS A 102 -3.83 1.71 21.30
CA LYS A 102 -3.60 1.79 22.76
C LYS A 102 -2.40 2.68 23.14
N TRP A 103 -2.35 3.90 22.59
CA TRP A 103 -1.35 4.92 22.89
C TRP A 103 -1.98 6.32 22.77
N THR A 104 -1.31 7.32 23.34
CA THR A 104 -1.64 8.74 23.16
C THR A 104 -0.34 9.56 23.10
N SER A 105 -0.31 10.58 22.24
CA SER A 105 0.74 11.59 22.20
C SER A 105 0.53 12.71 23.23
N GLY A 106 -0.61 12.71 23.94
CA GLY A 106 -1.08 13.83 24.75
C GLY A 106 -1.75 14.95 23.93
N ASN A 107 -1.80 14.83 22.59
CA ASN A 107 -2.51 15.75 21.71
C ASN A 107 -3.63 15.02 20.95
N PHE A 108 -4.88 15.41 21.23
CA PHE A 108 -6.06 14.76 20.66
C PHE A 108 -6.12 14.81 19.13
N GLU A 109 -5.77 15.94 18.52
CA GLU A 109 -5.84 16.10 17.06
C GLU A 109 -4.78 15.24 16.35
N ILE A 110 -3.58 15.17 16.91
CA ILE A 110 -2.50 14.30 16.41
C ILE A 110 -2.90 12.83 16.56
N ASP A 111 -3.40 12.44 17.73
CA ASP A 111 -3.86 11.07 17.99
C ASP A 111 -4.94 10.65 17.00
N LYS A 112 -5.95 11.50 16.80
CA LYS A 112 -7.05 11.26 15.86
C LYS A 112 -6.52 11.12 14.43
N PHE A 113 -5.61 11.99 13.99
CA PHE A 113 -5.02 11.92 12.65
C PHE A 113 -4.27 10.59 12.43
N ILE A 114 -3.37 10.24 13.35
CA ILE A 114 -2.54 9.03 13.21
C ILE A 114 -3.40 7.76 13.30
N LYS A 115 -4.33 7.69 14.26
CA LYS A 115 -5.23 6.53 14.40
C LYS A 115 -6.11 6.35 13.16
N ASN A 116 -6.63 7.44 12.58
CA ASN A 116 -7.37 7.37 11.32
C ASN A 116 -6.51 6.88 10.16
N ALA A 117 -5.25 7.34 10.06
CA ALA A 117 -4.33 6.85 9.04
C ALA A 117 -4.01 5.35 9.21
N GLN A 118 -3.88 4.87 10.44
CA GLN A 118 -3.69 3.45 10.75
C GLN A 118 -4.92 2.61 10.36
N ILE A 119 -6.14 3.05 10.72
CA ILE A 119 -7.40 2.36 10.38
C ILE A 119 -7.63 2.33 8.88
N ASN A 120 -7.27 3.36 8.14
CA ASN A 120 -7.50 3.40 6.68
C ASN A 120 -6.46 2.60 5.89
N SER A 121 -5.38 2.14 6.52
CA SER A 121 -4.33 1.37 5.87
C SER A 121 -4.70 -0.11 5.78
N LYS A 122 -5.21 -0.54 4.63
CA LYS A 122 -5.61 -1.93 4.37
C LYS A 122 -4.47 -2.94 4.53
N TYR A 123 -3.25 -2.58 4.15
CA TYR A 123 -2.11 -3.50 4.13
C TYR A 123 -1.15 -3.21 5.26
N TYR A 124 -0.62 -4.28 5.88
CA TYR A 124 0.30 -4.17 7.01
C TYR A 124 1.49 -3.24 6.73
N HIS A 125 2.11 -3.35 5.54
CA HIS A 125 3.32 -2.61 5.17
C HIS A 125 3.07 -1.13 4.90
N LYS A 126 1.80 -0.69 4.89
CA LYS A 126 1.39 0.70 4.71
C LYS A 126 0.95 1.36 6.02
N VAL A 127 0.83 0.58 7.11
CA VAL A 127 0.40 1.10 8.41
C VAL A 127 1.52 1.95 9.00
N ILE A 128 1.22 3.21 9.31
CA ILE A 128 2.17 4.08 10.02
C ILE A 128 2.29 3.69 11.48
N GLU A 129 3.49 3.81 12.05
CA GLU A 129 3.76 3.52 13.45
C GLU A 129 3.94 4.81 14.25
N PHE A 130 3.27 4.89 15.39
CA PHE A 130 3.51 5.95 16.35
C PHE A 130 4.72 5.58 17.21
N ILE A 131 5.73 6.45 17.24
CA ILE A 131 6.93 6.29 18.05
C ILE A 131 6.88 7.35 19.16
N PRO A 132 6.72 6.94 20.43
CA PRO A 132 6.79 7.87 21.56
C PRO A 132 8.12 8.62 21.60
N PHE A 133 8.10 9.89 22.02
CA PHE A 133 9.31 10.72 22.02
C PHE A 133 10.44 10.15 22.91
N ASN A 134 10.09 9.52 24.03
CA ASN A 134 11.05 8.86 24.93
C ASN A 134 11.69 7.58 24.35
N LYS A 135 11.30 7.17 23.13
CA LYS A 135 11.93 6.08 22.36
C LYS A 135 12.90 6.58 21.30
N LEU A 136 13.20 7.89 21.30
CA LEU A 136 14.11 8.52 20.35
C LEU A 136 15.38 8.99 21.06
N GLU A 137 16.53 8.61 20.51
CA GLU A 137 17.86 9.01 20.96
C GLU A 137 18.64 9.72 19.85
N ASN A 138 19.76 10.36 20.21
CA ASN A 138 20.65 11.06 19.27
C ASN A 138 19.90 12.06 18.38
N ILE A 139 18.96 12.79 18.99
CA ILE A 139 18.12 13.78 18.30
C ILE A 139 19.00 14.96 17.87
N LYS A 140 19.09 15.17 16.57
CA LYS A 140 19.89 16.24 15.96
C LYS A 140 19.08 16.99 14.91
N GLN A 141 19.16 18.31 14.91
CA GLN A 141 18.61 19.11 13.82
C GLN A 141 19.42 18.82 12.54
N ILE A 142 18.73 18.57 11.44
CA ILE A 142 19.35 18.32 10.12
C ILE A 142 18.97 19.38 9.09
N GLY A 143 18.08 20.30 9.44
CA GLY A 143 17.71 21.42 8.58
C GLY A 143 16.60 22.26 9.19
N GLN A 144 16.38 23.43 8.62
CA GLN A 144 15.28 24.32 8.96
C GLN A 144 14.64 24.77 7.66
N GLY A 145 13.36 24.42 7.47
CA GLY A 145 12.56 24.85 6.34
C GLY A 145 11.72 26.09 6.69
N GLY A 146 10.94 26.57 5.72
CA GLY A 146 10.06 27.74 5.91
C GLY A 146 8.90 27.51 6.89
N PHE A 147 8.57 26.26 7.20
CA PHE A 147 7.41 25.91 8.04
C PHE A 147 7.77 25.10 9.30
N SER A 148 8.96 24.50 9.38
CA SER A 148 9.36 23.69 10.52
C SER A 148 10.86 23.41 10.55
N THR A 149 11.34 23.01 11.72
CA THR A 149 12.68 22.46 11.93
C THR A 149 12.64 20.94 11.72
N VAL A 150 13.61 20.42 10.95
CA VAL A 150 13.71 18.99 10.66
C VAL A 150 14.76 18.36 11.56
N TYR A 151 14.39 17.27 12.23
CA TYR A 151 15.26 16.51 13.12
C TYR A 151 15.47 15.09 12.60
N SER A 152 16.66 14.54 12.86
CA SER A 152 17.00 13.13 12.76
C SER A 152 17.12 12.55 14.16
N ALA A 153 16.67 11.31 14.36
CA ALA A 153 16.80 10.59 15.62
C ALA A 153 17.01 9.09 15.36
N THR A 154 17.51 8.38 16.36
CA THR A 154 17.61 6.92 16.39
C THR A 154 16.42 6.37 17.18
N TRP A 155 15.65 5.46 16.59
CA TRP A 155 14.57 4.78 17.30
C TRP A 155 15.12 3.55 18.03
N ILE A 156 15.09 3.57 19.37
CA ILE A 156 15.76 2.58 20.21
C ILE A 156 15.15 1.18 20.12
N ASP A 157 13.85 1.07 19.88
CA ASP A 157 13.20 -0.24 19.73
C ASP A 157 13.47 -0.85 18.34
N GLY A 158 14.06 -0.07 17.43
CA GLY A 158 14.35 -0.48 16.06
C GLY A 158 13.08 -0.65 15.21
N LYS A 159 13.25 -1.08 13.96
CA LYS A 159 12.11 -1.35 13.08
C LYS A 159 11.24 -2.46 13.67
N ARG A 160 9.93 -2.35 13.49
CA ARG A 160 8.97 -3.42 13.79
C ARG A 160 9.45 -4.75 13.21
N LEU A 161 9.69 -5.73 14.09
CA LEU A 161 10.03 -7.10 13.71
C LEU A 161 8.89 -8.03 14.09
N TYR A 162 8.63 -9.02 13.23
CA TYR A 162 7.69 -10.08 13.52
C TYR A 162 8.36 -11.11 14.43
N LYS A 163 7.80 -11.34 15.62
CA LYS A 163 8.11 -12.52 16.43
C LYS A 163 6.96 -13.52 16.30
N TYR A 164 7.29 -14.75 15.93
CA TYR A 164 6.37 -15.88 15.97
C TYR A 164 6.21 -16.29 17.44
N ASP A 165 5.03 -16.03 18.01
CA ASP A 165 4.68 -16.61 19.31
C ASP A 165 3.61 -17.67 19.11
N ILE A 166 4.04 -18.93 19.27
CA ILE A 166 3.22 -20.14 19.10
C ILE A 166 2.04 -20.15 20.08
N ASN A 167 2.15 -19.41 21.20
CA ASN A 167 1.19 -19.45 22.29
C ASN A 167 0.09 -18.38 22.20
N LEU A 168 0.22 -17.37 21.32
CA LEU A 168 -0.71 -16.22 21.30
C LEU A 168 -1.57 -16.11 20.03
N LEU A 169 -1.29 -16.90 18.99
CA LEU A 169 -2.03 -16.92 17.70
C LEU A 169 -2.38 -15.51 17.15
N ASN A 170 -1.62 -14.47 17.49
CA ASN A 170 -1.88 -13.07 17.13
C ASN A 170 -0.56 -12.36 16.81
N CYS A 171 -0.53 -11.56 15.74
CA CYS A 171 0.57 -10.62 15.50
C CYS A 171 0.29 -9.29 16.19
N TYR A 172 0.95 -9.03 17.31
CA TYR A 172 0.85 -7.73 17.95
C TYR A 172 1.74 -6.69 17.24
N CYS A 173 1.27 -5.44 17.17
CA CYS A 173 2.14 -4.27 17.07
C CYS A 173 2.97 -4.16 18.38
N LEU A 174 3.98 -4.99 18.56
CA LEU A 174 4.97 -4.82 19.62
C LEU A 174 6.23 -4.25 18.98
N ALA A 175 6.54 -2.99 19.31
CA ALA A 175 7.91 -2.53 19.27
C ALA A 175 8.76 -3.51 20.10
N ASN A 176 10.00 -3.81 19.68
CA ASN A 176 10.83 -4.80 20.37
C ASN A 176 10.89 -4.49 21.88
N HIS A 177 10.20 -5.29 22.69
CA HIS A 177 10.61 -5.49 24.07
C HIS A 177 11.80 -6.45 24.01
N SER A 178 12.99 -5.90 23.78
CA SER A 178 14.23 -6.52 24.22
C SER A 178 14.29 -6.36 25.74
N GLN A 179 14.00 -7.44 26.47
CA GLN A 179 14.69 -7.70 27.73
C GLN A 179 16.06 -8.29 27.42
#